data_AF-A0A4R4ZRN5-F1
#
_entry.id   AF-A0A4R4ZRN5-F1
#
_cell.length_a   1.000
_cell.length_b   1.000
_cell.length_c   1.000
_cell.angle_alpha   90.00
_cell.angle_beta   90.00
_cell.angle_gamma   90.00
#
_symmetry.space_group_name_H-M   'P 1'
#
loop_
_entity.id
_entity.type
_entity.pdbx_description
1 polymer ?
#
loop_
_entity_poly.entity_id
_entity_poly.type
_entity_poly.pdbx_seq_one_letter_code
_entity_poly.pdbx_strand_id
1 'polypeptide(L)'
;MTVIACDEGEFEAFACEQYAPLRGWLTAKGACRFDAEDVAQVALTKVWLRWPKVEYRRAYLYCVASNELGKLWRARARVRARDTGYSGIGPLTREETVGGIPARLQAEMVRRDLLALPGRQRAVLAGCCDHYQDTELAAALRMPMATVRSHRRHARVSLREFAAMLGQDPGGRMLRRAYEEMRCGDPSPPGSRPVISQSWTRSATRLPNPEHGPAVAPLSSQELALRRLTSPLAGIGPDACARQADTTGRLMVITDPDGRVLWRAGDRQDLRRGDHDGHGDGACLAEHAVGTSGVSLALAAGHPVVVCGPEHYSPAQHDLVCAGAPIHHPADGRLVGAVCISAPWPAAHPDMLKLIDETARRIRRRIPNPTSADGALEGGGGVNRRVEID
;
A
#
# COMPACT_ATOMS: atom_id res chain seq x y z
N MET A 1 -44.03 28.69 -24.19
CA MET A 1 -42.70 28.94 -23.60
C MET A 1 -42.93 29.34 -22.15
N THR A 2 -42.98 28.36 -21.26
CA THR A 2 -43.08 28.63 -19.82
C THR A 2 -41.65 28.71 -19.32
N VAL A 3 -41.19 29.92 -19.05
CA VAL A 3 -39.93 30.16 -18.35
C VAL A 3 -40.08 29.47 -16.99
N ILE A 4 -39.48 28.29 -16.84
CA ILE A 4 -39.28 27.69 -15.54
C ILE A 4 -38.45 28.73 -14.80
N ALA A 5 -39.07 29.46 -13.89
CA ALA A 5 -38.36 30.31 -12.96
C ALA A 5 -37.37 29.39 -12.24
N CYS A 6 -36.10 29.41 -12.66
CA CYS A 6 -35.03 28.84 -11.87
C CYS A 6 -35.15 29.54 -10.52
N ASP A 7 -35.35 28.77 -9.47
CA ASP A 7 -35.31 29.29 -8.11
C ASP A 7 -33.85 29.69 -7.82
N GLU A 8 -33.53 30.91 -8.23
CA GLU A 8 -32.20 31.51 -8.14
C GLU A 8 -31.77 31.59 -6.67
N GLY A 9 -32.73 31.80 -5.76
CA GLY A 9 -32.51 31.74 -4.32
C GLY A 9 -32.16 30.33 -3.82
N GLU A 10 -32.83 29.29 -4.33
CA GLU A 10 -32.51 27.90 -3.98
C GLU A 10 -31.10 27.50 -4.46
N PHE A 11 -30.72 27.90 -5.68
CA PHE A 11 -29.38 27.64 -6.19
C PHE A 11 -28.32 28.45 -5.45
N GLU A 12 -28.56 29.73 -5.14
CA GLU A 12 -27.62 30.56 -4.39
C GLU A 12 -27.38 30.02 -2.99
N ALA A 13 -28.44 29.58 -2.29
CA ALA A 13 -28.33 28.93 -0.99
C ALA A 13 -27.50 27.64 -1.08
N PHE A 14 -27.78 26.81 -2.09
CA PHE A 14 -27.01 25.59 -2.35
C PHE A 14 -25.55 25.89 -2.71
N ALA A 15 -25.29 26.90 -3.55
CA ALA A 15 -23.95 27.29 -3.95
C ALA A 15 -23.15 27.79 -2.75
N CYS A 16 -23.74 28.67 -1.92
CA CYS A 16 -23.13 29.15 -0.68
C CYS A 16 -22.83 28.01 0.30
N GLU A 17 -23.78 27.09 0.49
CA GLU A 17 -23.60 25.93 1.37
C GLU A 17 -22.49 25.00 0.86
N GLN A 18 -22.47 24.74 -0.45
CA GLN A 18 -21.56 23.76 -1.03
C GLN A 18 -20.20 24.33 -1.42
N TYR A 19 -20.01 25.65 -1.52
CA TYR A 19 -18.76 26.23 -2.03
C TYR A 19 -17.55 25.93 -1.13
N ALA A 20 -17.66 26.16 0.18
CA ALA A 20 -16.56 25.88 1.10
C ALA A 20 -16.26 24.37 1.22
N PRO A 21 -17.28 23.49 1.38
CA PRO A 21 -17.10 22.03 1.33
C PRO A 21 -16.49 21.53 0.00
N LEU A 22 -16.94 22.05 -1.14
CA LEU A 22 -16.45 21.67 -2.46
C LEU A 22 -14.99 22.08 -2.65
N ARG A 23 -14.62 23.31 -2.26
CA ARG A 23 -13.23 23.77 -2.27
C ARG A 23 -12.35 22.94 -1.34
N GLY A 24 -12.83 22.63 -0.13
CA GLY A 24 -12.13 21.77 0.82
C GLY A 24 -11.90 20.37 0.26
N TRP A 25 -12.89 19.84 -0.45
CA TRP A 25 -12.83 18.54 -1.13
C TRP A 25 -11.90 18.53 -2.35
N LEU A 26 -11.92 19.58 -3.18
CA LEU A 26 -10.98 19.73 -4.31
C LEU A 26 -9.54 19.87 -3.81
N THR A 27 -9.34 20.63 -2.74
CA THR A 27 -8.05 20.73 -2.04
C THR A 27 -7.65 19.37 -1.44
N ALA A 28 -8.60 18.58 -0.93
CA ALA A 28 -8.35 17.21 -0.47
C ALA A 28 -7.88 16.29 -1.59
N LYS A 29 -8.38 16.50 -2.81
CA LYS A 29 -7.94 15.79 -4.01
C LYS A 29 -6.56 16.23 -4.50
N GLY A 30 -5.96 17.27 -3.92
CA GLY A 30 -4.63 17.76 -4.28
C GLY A 30 -4.63 18.96 -5.23
N ALA A 31 -5.78 19.60 -5.45
CA ALA A 31 -5.81 20.92 -6.09
C ALA A 31 -5.16 21.95 -5.15
N CYS A 32 -4.35 22.88 -5.68
CA CYS A 32 -3.92 24.03 -4.88
C CYS A 32 -5.11 24.94 -4.61
N ARG A 33 -4.99 25.86 -3.65
CA ARG A 33 -6.10 26.75 -3.25
C ARG A 33 -6.75 27.47 -4.44
N PHE A 34 -5.94 28.00 -5.37
CA PHE A 34 -6.43 28.72 -6.54
C PHE A 34 -7.15 27.79 -7.53
N ASP A 35 -6.60 26.60 -7.78
CA ASP A 35 -7.25 25.60 -8.65
C ASP A 35 -8.58 25.10 -8.07
N ALA A 36 -8.64 24.93 -6.75
CA ALA A 36 -9.85 24.51 -6.06
C ALA A 36 -10.94 25.58 -6.14
N GLU A 37 -10.57 26.85 -6.09
CA GLU A 37 -11.47 28.00 -6.30
C GLU A 37 -12.00 28.02 -7.74
N ASP A 38 -11.11 28.00 -8.73
CA ASP A 38 -11.49 28.03 -10.15
C ASP A 38 -12.38 26.84 -10.54
N VAL A 39 -12.00 25.62 -10.14
CA VAL A 39 -12.77 24.42 -10.46
C VAL A 39 -14.12 24.42 -9.75
N ALA A 40 -14.20 24.91 -8.52
CA ALA A 40 -15.47 25.02 -7.80
C ALA A 40 -16.42 26.00 -8.48
N GLN A 41 -15.92 27.16 -8.92
CA GLN A 41 -16.71 28.15 -9.64
C GLN A 41 -17.20 27.58 -10.98
N VAL A 42 -16.32 27.00 -11.79
CA VAL A 42 -16.70 26.38 -13.07
C VAL A 42 -17.73 25.26 -12.88
N ALA A 43 -17.59 24.45 -11.83
CA ALA A 43 -18.52 23.37 -11.54
C ALA A 43 -19.91 23.89 -11.14
N LEU A 44 -19.98 24.89 -10.25
CA LEU A 44 -21.23 25.51 -9.85
C LEU A 44 -21.94 26.17 -11.03
N THR A 45 -21.22 26.90 -11.88
CA THR A 45 -21.77 27.49 -13.11
C THR A 45 -22.36 26.42 -14.03
N LYS A 46 -21.69 25.27 -14.18
CA LYS A 46 -22.18 24.15 -15.00
C LYS A 46 -23.40 23.45 -14.40
N VAL A 47 -23.49 23.41 -13.07
CA VAL A 47 -24.67 22.89 -12.36
C VAL A 47 -25.85 23.85 -12.50
N TRP A 48 -25.62 25.16 -12.37
CA TRP A 48 -26.65 26.18 -12.60
C TRP A 48 -27.33 26.02 -13.96
N LEU A 49 -26.54 25.86 -15.03
CA LEU A 49 -27.05 25.68 -16.39
C LEU A 49 -27.94 24.44 -16.57
N ARG A 50 -27.92 23.49 -15.63
CA ARG A 50 -28.77 22.29 -15.65
C ARG A 50 -29.68 22.18 -14.43
N TRP A 51 -29.74 23.20 -13.59
CA TRP A 51 -30.37 23.17 -12.26
C TRP A 51 -31.78 22.58 -12.22
N PRO A 52 -32.70 22.90 -13.15
CA PRO A 52 -34.07 22.37 -13.11
C PRO A 52 -34.17 20.87 -13.41
N LYS A 53 -33.12 20.27 -13.99
CA LYS A 53 -33.11 18.88 -14.49
C LYS A 53 -32.26 17.96 -13.63
N VAL A 54 -31.64 18.49 -12.57
CA VAL A 54 -30.73 17.74 -11.72
C VAL A 54 -31.46 17.43 -10.43
N GLU A 55 -31.77 16.15 -10.23
CA GLU A 55 -32.46 15.64 -9.05
C GLU A 55 -31.48 15.51 -7.87
N TYR A 56 -30.28 14.95 -8.11
CA TYR A 56 -29.23 14.78 -7.10
C TYR A 56 -28.14 15.85 -7.23
N ARG A 57 -28.51 17.10 -6.93
CA ARG A 57 -27.72 18.33 -7.15
C ARG A 57 -26.32 18.29 -6.57
N ARG A 58 -26.18 17.81 -5.33
CA ARG A 58 -24.87 17.67 -4.65
C ARG A 58 -23.97 16.63 -5.31
N ALA A 59 -24.48 15.43 -5.58
CA ALA A 59 -23.70 14.39 -6.24
C ALA A 59 -23.27 14.82 -7.66
N TYR A 60 -24.19 15.45 -8.38
CA TYR A 60 -23.94 15.97 -9.72
C TYR A 60 -22.85 17.05 -9.70
N LEU A 61 -22.89 18.00 -8.75
CA LEU A 61 -21.87 19.04 -8.57
C LEU A 61 -20.47 18.45 -8.38
N TYR A 62 -20.32 17.45 -7.52
CA TYR A 62 -19.03 16.83 -7.24
C TYR A 62 -18.53 15.96 -8.42
N CYS A 63 -19.44 15.40 -9.21
CA CYS A 63 -19.12 14.73 -10.45
C CYS A 63 -18.57 15.72 -11.50
N VAL A 64 -19.26 16.84 -11.70
CA VAL A 64 -18.82 17.92 -12.59
C VAL A 64 -17.47 18.46 -12.14
N ALA A 65 -17.30 18.77 -10.86
CA ALA A 65 -16.04 19.27 -10.31
C ALA A 65 -14.87 18.28 -10.48
N SER A 66 -15.10 16.97 -10.33
CA SER A 66 -14.07 15.95 -10.61
C SER A 66 -13.64 15.94 -12.07
N ASN A 67 -14.60 16.06 -12.97
CA ASN A 67 -14.33 16.05 -14.41
C ASN A 67 -13.53 17.29 -14.82
N GLU A 68 -13.85 18.45 -14.26
CA GLU A 68 -13.12 19.71 -14.52
C GLU A 68 -11.71 19.70 -13.91
N LEU A 69 -11.54 19.18 -12.69
CA LEU A 69 -10.20 19.01 -12.09
C LEU A 69 -9.32 18.08 -12.94
N GLY A 70 -9.90 16.97 -13.43
CA GLY A 70 -9.21 16.07 -14.35
C GLY A 70 -8.82 16.72 -15.68
N LYS A 71 -9.63 17.65 -16.21
CA LYS A 71 -9.30 18.42 -17.42
C LYS A 71 -8.13 19.39 -17.15
N LEU A 72 -8.16 20.12 -16.04
CA LEU A 72 -7.10 21.05 -15.62
C LEU A 72 -5.75 20.34 -15.50
N TRP A 73 -5.71 19.18 -14.84
CA TRP A 73 -4.47 18.41 -14.69
C TRP A 73 -3.94 17.85 -16.01
N ARG A 74 -4.82 17.40 -16.91
CA ARG A 74 -4.40 16.97 -18.27
C ARG A 74 -3.84 18.14 -19.08
N ALA A 75 -4.45 19.32 -18.98
CA ALA A 75 -3.94 20.53 -19.65
C ALA A 75 -2.54 20.90 -19.13
N ARG A 76 -2.32 20.85 -17.81
CA ARG A 76 -1.01 21.14 -17.20
C ARG A 76 0.04 20.07 -17.44
N ALA A 77 -0.33 18.79 -17.50
CA ALA A 77 0.59 17.74 -17.90
C ALA A 77 1.12 17.96 -19.33
N ARG A 78 0.30 18.51 -20.23
CA ARG A 78 0.71 18.90 -21.59
C ARG A 78 1.64 20.12 -21.61
N VAL A 79 1.50 21.04 -20.66
CA VAL A 79 2.38 22.23 -20.52
C VAL A 79 3.69 21.88 -19.81
N ARG A 80 3.67 21.06 -18.75
CA ARG A 80 4.88 20.57 -18.04
C ARG A 80 5.73 19.61 -18.87
N ALA A 81 5.15 18.94 -19.87
CA ALA A 81 5.91 18.21 -20.86
C ALA A 81 6.71 19.13 -21.81
N ARG A 82 6.44 20.45 -21.81
CA ARG A 82 7.19 21.47 -22.56
C ARG A 82 8.18 22.28 -21.71
N ASP A 83 7.92 22.48 -20.42
CA ASP A 83 8.80 23.21 -19.51
C ASP A 83 9.50 22.29 -18.50
N THR A 84 10.74 21.90 -18.82
CA THR A 84 11.68 21.28 -17.89
C THR A 84 12.53 22.35 -17.20
N GLY A 85 12.02 22.95 -16.13
CA GLY A 85 12.82 23.91 -15.36
C GLY A 85 12.18 24.29 -14.02
N TYR A 86 12.91 24.01 -12.93
CA TYR A 86 12.72 24.52 -11.57
C TYR A 86 11.93 23.67 -10.56
N SER A 87 12.68 23.10 -9.60
CA SER A 87 12.23 22.43 -8.38
C SER A 87 12.40 23.38 -7.19
N GLY A 88 11.31 23.71 -6.49
CA GLY A 88 11.36 24.50 -5.26
C GLY A 88 10.53 23.83 -4.16
N ILE A 89 11.20 23.46 -3.06
CA ILE A 89 10.79 23.58 -1.65
C ILE A 89 11.96 23.01 -0.83
N GLY A 90 12.60 23.88 -0.03
CA GLY A 90 13.65 23.54 0.93
C GLY A 90 13.09 22.98 2.25
N PRO A 91 13.96 22.50 3.16
CA PRO A 91 13.54 21.79 4.37
C PRO A 91 12.94 22.74 5.41
N LEU A 92 11.83 22.34 6.03
CA LEU A 92 11.23 23.00 7.19
C LEU A 92 11.88 22.47 8.47
N THR A 93 12.42 23.37 9.28
CA THR A 93 12.98 23.10 10.61
C THR A 93 11.89 22.79 11.64
N ARG A 94 12.24 21.97 12.63
CA ARG A 94 11.36 21.43 13.68
C ARG A 94 11.54 22.24 14.96
N GLU A 95 10.45 22.75 15.50
CA GLU A 95 10.35 23.17 16.91
C GLU A 95 9.49 22.16 17.68
N GLU A 96 9.94 21.81 18.88
CA GLU A 96 9.30 20.89 19.82
C GLU A 96 8.18 21.57 20.61
N THR A 97 7.14 20.82 20.97
CA THR A 97 6.42 21.02 22.25
C THR A 97 5.55 19.81 22.60
N VAL A 98 5.48 19.53 23.90
CA VAL A 98 4.82 18.40 24.57
C VAL A 98 3.36 18.72 24.88
N GLY A 99 2.46 17.75 24.67
CA GLY A 99 1.10 17.73 25.24
C GLY A 99 -0.04 17.65 24.21
N GLY A 100 -0.59 16.45 24.01
CA GLY A 100 -1.88 16.18 23.32
C GLY A 100 -1.98 16.59 21.84
N ILE A 101 -2.39 15.67 20.96
CA ILE A 101 -2.53 15.96 19.53
C ILE A 101 -3.80 16.80 19.27
N PRO A 102 -3.71 18.03 18.73
CA PRO A 102 -4.89 18.86 18.47
C PRO A 102 -5.86 18.21 17.48
N ALA A 103 -7.17 18.37 17.65
CA ALA A 103 -8.22 17.75 16.81
C ALA A 103 -8.06 18.04 15.30
N ARG A 104 -7.49 19.20 14.95
CA ARG A 104 -7.16 19.58 13.57
C ARG A 104 -5.99 18.76 12.99
N LEU A 105 -5.02 18.42 13.83
CA LEU A 105 -3.93 17.51 13.51
C LEU A 105 -4.43 16.06 13.44
N GLN A 106 -5.38 15.64 14.28
CA GLN A 106 -6.05 14.34 14.16
C GLN A 106 -6.85 14.21 12.85
N ALA A 107 -7.59 15.24 12.45
CA ALA A 107 -8.31 15.25 11.17
C ALA A 107 -7.37 15.28 9.96
N GLU A 108 -6.25 16.01 10.04
CA GLU A 108 -5.17 15.96 9.05
C GLU A 108 -4.47 14.60 9.01
N MET A 109 -4.30 13.93 10.14
CA MET A 109 -3.72 12.60 10.22
C MET A 109 -4.64 11.55 9.58
N VAL A 110 -5.94 11.60 9.86
CA VAL A 110 -6.94 10.75 9.18
C VAL A 110 -6.97 11.03 7.68
N ARG A 111 -6.87 12.30 7.26
CA ARG A 111 -6.83 12.71 5.86
C ARG A 111 -5.53 12.30 5.16
N ARG A 112 -4.38 12.37 5.85
CA ARG A 112 -3.05 11.92 5.40
C ARG A 112 -3.01 10.40 5.27
N ASP A 113 -3.63 9.69 6.20
CA ASP A 113 -3.74 8.24 6.22
C ASP A 113 -4.68 7.71 5.12
N LEU A 114 -5.79 8.42 4.85
CA LEU A 114 -6.66 8.15 3.71
C LEU A 114 -5.92 8.40 2.40
N LEU A 115 -5.20 9.52 2.27
CA LEU A 115 -4.42 9.87 1.07
C LEU A 115 -3.18 8.98 0.84
N ALA A 116 -2.76 8.19 1.82
CA ALA A 116 -1.68 7.21 1.61
C ALA A 116 -2.16 5.96 0.86
N LEU A 117 -3.45 5.59 0.97
CA LEU A 117 -4.04 4.40 0.35
C LEU A 117 -4.01 4.46 -1.20
N PRO A 118 -3.91 3.32 -1.91
CA PRO A 118 -3.98 3.27 -3.36
C PRO A 118 -5.40 3.63 -3.81
N GLY A 119 -5.54 4.29 -4.97
CA GLY A 119 -6.77 4.97 -5.39
C GLY A 119 -8.08 4.18 -5.17
N ARG A 120 -8.05 2.86 -5.38
CA ARG A 120 -9.18 1.94 -5.20
C ARG A 120 -9.54 1.64 -3.73
N GLN A 121 -8.55 1.36 -2.89
CA GLN A 121 -8.76 1.13 -1.44
C GLN A 121 -8.99 2.45 -0.69
N ARG A 122 -8.38 3.55 -1.19
CA ARG A 122 -8.68 4.92 -0.78
C ARG A 122 -10.13 5.28 -1.09
N ALA A 123 -10.66 4.90 -2.26
CA ALA A 123 -12.08 5.08 -2.60
C ALA A 123 -13.01 4.22 -1.72
N VAL A 124 -12.60 3.01 -1.33
CA VAL A 124 -13.33 2.14 -0.38
C VAL A 124 -13.37 2.72 1.03
N LEU A 125 -12.22 3.16 1.56
CA LEU A 125 -12.13 3.69 2.91
C LEU A 125 -12.67 5.11 3.02
N ALA A 126 -12.45 5.96 2.01
CA ALA A 126 -13.12 7.26 1.91
C ALA A 126 -14.63 7.09 1.74
N GLY A 127 -15.06 6.14 0.90
CA GLY A 127 -16.47 5.78 0.75
C GLY A 127 -17.12 5.37 2.07
N CYS A 128 -16.44 4.60 2.93
CA CYS A 128 -16.97 4.24 4.24
C CYS A 128 -16.92 5.37 5.28
N CYS A 129 -15.95 6.27 5.17
CA CYS A 129 -15.91 7.50 5.96
C CYS A 129 -16.99 8.50 5.51
N ASP A 130 -17.47 8.39 4.26
CA ASP A 130 -18.54 9.18 3.63
C ASP A 130 -19.88 8.40 3.48
N HIS A 131 -20.05 7.26 4.18
CA HIS A 131 -21.27 6.41 4.23
C HIS A 131 -21.74 5.67 2.95
N TYR A 132 -20.89 5.50 1.94
CA TYR A 132 -21.16 4.63 0.78
C TYR A 132 -21.31 3.15 1.18
N GLN A 133 -22.25 2.49 0.49
CA GLN A 133 -22.61 1.10 0.71
C GLN A 133 -21.66 0.15 -0.03
N ASP A 134 -21.43 -1.03 0.54
CA ASP A 134 -20.45 -1.99 0.00
C ASP A 134 -20.78 -2.47 -1.43
N THR A 135 -22.04 -2.35 -1.84
CA THR A 135 -22.55 -2.57 -3.21
C THR A 135 -21.91 -1.62 -4.22
N GLU A 136 -21.77 -0.36 -3.84
CA GLU A 136 -21.23 0.72 -4.66
C GLU A 136 -19.71 0.58 -4.83
N LEU A 137 -19.04 0.01 -3.82
CA LEU A 137 -17.60 -0.24 -3.81
C LEU A 137 -17.19 -1.47 -4.62
N ALA A 138 -17.99 -2.53 -4.60
CA ALA A 138 -17.75 -3.71 -5.43
C ALA A 138 -17.93 -3.42 -6.93
N ALA A 139 -18.95 -2.64 -7.28
CA ALA A 139 -19.18 -2.18 -8.65
C ALA A 139 -18.02 -1.29 -9.15
N ALA A 140 -17.55 -0.36 -8.31
CA ALA A 140 -16.44 0.53 -8.65
C ALA A 140 -15.07 -0.18 -8.75
N LEU A 141 -14.87 -1.25 -7.98
CA LEU A 141 -13.58 -1.95 -7.90
C LEU A 141 -13.48 -3.23 -8.72
N ARG A 142 -14.59 -3.71 -9.31
CA ARG A 142 -14.68 -4.98 -10.05
C ARG A 142 -14.18 -6.18 -9.25
N MET A 143 -14.62 -6.28 -8.01
CA MET A 143 -14.33 -7.40 -7.12
C MET A 143 -15.61 -7.78 -6.37
N PRO A 144 -15.78 -9.06 -5.97
CA PRO A 144 -16.93 -9.48 -5.20
C PRO A 144 -17.05 -8.63 -3.92
N MET A 145 -18.26 -8.20 -3.58
CA MET A 145 -18.54 -7.42 -2.36
C MET A 145 -17.98 -8.07 -1.09
N ALA A 146 -18.03 -9.41 -1.03
CA ALA A 146 -17.48 -10.18 0.08
C ALA A 146 -15.97 -9.95 0.25
N THR A 147 -15.23 -9.87 -0.84
CA THR A 147 -13.78 -9.62 -0.85
C THR A 147 -13.47 -8.20 -0.40
N VAL A 148 -14.20 -7.18 -0.88
CA VAL A 148 -14.04 -5.77 -0.44
C VAL A 148 -14.22 -5.65 1.08
N ARG A 149 -15.26 -6.30 1.61
CA ARG A 149 -15.61 -6.29 3.03
C ARG A 149 -14.55 -6.99 3.88
N SER A 150 -14.01 -8.12 3.41
CA SER A 150 -13.01 -8.88 4.17
C SER A 150 -11.67 -8.15 4.24
N HIS A 151 -11.14 -7.68 3.11
CA HIS A 151 -9.84 -6.98 3.09
C HIS A 151 -9.86 -5.70 3.93
N ARG A 152 -10.96 -4.93 3.88
CA ARG A 152 -11.14 -3.73 4.72
C ARG A 152 -11.20 -4.06 6.21
N ARG A 153 -11.86 -5.15 6.56
CA ARG A 153 -11.95 -5.63 7.95
C ARG A 153 -10.57 -6.03 8.46
N HIS A 154 -9.83 -6.88 7.76
CA HIS A 154 -8.56 -7.42 8.24
C HIS A 154 -7.48 -6.34 8.43
N ALA A 155 -7.30 -5.43 7.47
CA ALA A 155 -6.30 -4.36 7.60
C ALA A 155 -6.60 -3.39 8.76
N ARG A 156 -7.88 -3.06 9.00
CA ARG A 156 -8.30 -2.22 10.14
C ARG A 156 -8.14 -2.95 11.48
N VAL A 157 -8.36 -4.26 11.51
CA VAL A 157 -8.16 -5.10 12.69
C VAL A 157 -6.66 -5.15 13.01
N SER A 158 -5.79 -5.47 12.06
CA SER A 158 -4.35 -5.55 12.30
C SER A 158 -3.73 -4.22 12.75
N LEU A 159 -4.16 -3.08 12.21
CA LEU A 159 -3.68 -1.76 12.66
C LEU A 159 -4.13 -1.43 14.08
N ARG A 160 -5.39 -1.74 14.43
CA ARG A 160 -5.92 -1.51 15.78
C ARG A 160 -5.26 -2.43 16.80
N GLU A 161 -5.09 -3.70 16.45
CA GLU A 161 -4.39 -4.68 17.29
C GLU A 161 -2.93 -4.27 17.51
N PHE A 162 -2.23 -3.81 16.48
CA PHE A 162 -0.84 -3.36 16.62
C PHE A 162 -0.71 -2.12 17.50
N ALA A 163 -1.58 -1.12 17.33
CA ALA A 163 -1.59 0.08 18.17
C ALA A 163 -1.97 -0.24 19.64
N ALA A 164 -2.92 -1.15 19.85
CA ALA A 164 -3.29 -1.60 21.19
C ALA A 164 -2.16 -2.40 21.86
N MET A 165 -1.50 -3.29 21.11
CA MET A 165 -0.41 -4.14 21.58
C MET A 165 0.81 -3.32 22.03
N LEU A 166 1.21 -2.30 21.26
CA LEU A 166 2.29 -1.39 21.66
C LEU A 166 1.99 -0.61 22.95
N GLY A 167 0.71 -0.35 23.24
CA GLY A 167 0.29 0.32 24.46
C GLY A 167 0.14 -0.61 25.67
N GLN A 168 -0.16 -1.89 25.45
CA GLN A 168 -0.46 -2.85 26.52
C GLN A 168 0.75 -3.70 26.98
N ASP A 169 1.75 -3.90 26.12
CA ASP A 169 2.95 -4.69 26.48
C ASP A 169 4.27 -4.08 25.97
N PRO A 170 4.68 -2.90 26.45
CA PRO A 170 5.90 -2.23 25.99
C PRO A 170 7.17 -3.06 26.21
N GLY A 171 7.15 -3.97 27.20
CA GLY A 171 8.27 -4.83 27.55
C GLY A 171 8.24 -6.21 26.89
N GLY A 172 7.18 -6.58 26.17
CA GLY A 172 7.05 -7.88 25.51
C GLY A 172 6.83 -9.08 26.46
N ARG A 173 6.38 -8.87 27.70
CA ARG A 173 6.17 -9.95 28.68
C ARG A 173 5.01 -10.86 28.28
N MET A 174 3.91 -10.28 27.81
CA MET A 174 2.75 -11.05 27.36
C MET A 174 3.10 -11.88 26.12
N LEU A 175 3.84 -11.30 25.18
CA LEU A 175 4.25 -12.02 23.97
C LEU A 175 5.25 -13.14 24.27
N ARG A 176 6.22 -12.93 25.19
CA ARG A 176 7.12 -14.01 25.63
C ARG A 176 6.36 -15.16 26.27
N ARG A 177 5.42 -14.85 27.16
CA ARG A 177 4.57 -15.86 27.79
C ARG A 177 3.74 -16.63 26.76
N ALA A 178 3.11 -15.92 25.82
CA ALA A 178 2.35 -16.56 24.74
C ALA A 178 3.25 -17.46 23.87
N TYR A 179 4.49 -17.04 23.58
CA TYR A 179 5.44 -17.87 22.85
C TYR A 179 5.84 -19.12 23.63
N GLU A 180 6.10 -19.01 24.94
CA GLU A 180 6.41 -20.15 25.82
C GLU A 180 5.25 -21.15 25.91
N GLU A 181 4.01 -20.66 26.06
CA GLU A 181 2.82 -21.51 26.09
C GLU A 181 2.60 -22.22 24.74
N MET A 182 2.83 -21.52 23.62
CA MET A 182 2.83 -22.13 22.29
C MET A 182 3.91 -23.21 22.16
N ARG A 183 5.10 -22.97 22.71
CA ARG A 183 6.20 -23.95 22.70
C ARG A 183 5.88 -25.20 23.50
N CYS A 184 5.08 -25.06 24.56
CA CYS A 184 4.54 -26.17 25.34
C CYS A 184 3.37 -26.90 24.66
N GLY A 185 2.94 -26.45 23.48
CA GLY A 185 1.93 -27.10 22.65
C GLY A 185 0.55 -26.45 22.65
N ASP A 186 0.36 -25.27 23.27
CA ASP A 186 -0.89 -24.52 23.15
C ASP A 186 -1.01 -23.89 21.76
N PRO A 187 -2.01 -24.27 20.94
CA PRO A 187 -2.15 -23.72 19.60
C PRO A 187 -2.65 -22.27 19.57
N SER A 188 -3.19 -21.72 20.67
CA SER A 188 -3.73 -20.36 20.73
C SER A 188 -3.63 -19.74 22.12
N PRO A 189 -2.42 -19.51 22.63
CA PRO A 189 -2.19 -19.03 23.98
C PRO A 189 -2.74 -17.61 24.19
N PRO A 190 -3.21 -17.27 25.41
CA PRO A 190 -3.68 -15.94 25.75
C PRO A 190 -2.69 -14.83 25.37
N GLY A 191 -3.19 -13.78 24.70
CA GLY A 191 -2.37 -12.66 24.23
C GLY A 191 -1.75 -12.84 22.85
N SER A 192 -1.86 -14.04 22.25
CA SER A 192 -1.55 -14.23 20.83
C SER A 192 -2.70 -13.76 19.93
N ARG A 193 -2.37 -13.04 18.85
CA ARG A 193 -3.36 -12.64 17.84
C ARG A 193 -3.72 -13.85 16.97
N PRO A 194 -4.97 -14.00 16.50
CA PRO A 194 -5.37 -15.18 15.72
C PRO A 194 -4.49 -15.45 14.47
N VAL A 195 -4.03 -14.38 13.81
CA VAL A 195 -3.15 -14.49 12.62
C VAL A 195 -1.78 -15.06 12.99
N ILE A 196 -1.28 -14.79 14.21
CA ILE A 196 -0.01 -15.29 14.73
C ILE A 196 -0.17 -16.74 15.18
N SER A 197 -1.16 -17.06 16.00
CA SER A 197 -1.36 -18.42 16.52
C SER A 197 -1.63 -19.45 15.40
N GLN A 198 -2.38 -19.07 14.37
CA GLN A 198 -2.55 -19.88 13.16
C GLN A 198 -1.24 -20.13 12.41
N SER A 199 -0.39 -19.11 12.31
CA SER A 199 0.93 -19.20 11.68
C SER A 199 1.89 -20.04 12.51
N TRP A 200 1.88 -19.92 13.84
CA TRP A 200 2.64 -20.76 14.75
C TRP A 200 2.24 -22.22 14.65
N THR A 201 0.94 -22.52 14.60
CA THR A 201 0.45 -23.89 14.44
C THR A 201 1.01 -24.53 13.17
N ARG A 202 0.93 -23.83 12.03
CA ARG A 202 1.51 -24.31 10.77
C ARG A 202 3.04 -24.41 10.83
N SER A 203 3.72 -23.45 11.45
CA SER A 203 5.18 -23.45 11.62
C SER A 203 5.65 -24.64 12.47
N ALA A 204 4.97 -24.92 13.58
CA ALA A 204 5.30 -26.01 14.51
C ALA A 204 5.22 -27.39 13.87
N THR A 205 4.31 -27.60 12.91
CA THR A 205 4.22 -28.87 12.18
C THR A 205 5.44 -29.16 11.28
N ARG A 206 6.16 -28.12 10.84
CA ARG A 206 7.26 -28.24 9.87
C ARG A 206 8.63 -27.96 10.47
N LEU A 207 8.68 -27.18 11.55
CA LEU A 207 9.89 -26.66 12.16
C LEU A 207 9.88 -26.95 13.66
N PRO A 208 10.12 -28.21 14.09
CA PRO A 208 10.06 -28.57 15.51
C PRO A 208 11.09 -27.83 16.37
N ASN A 209 12.21 -27.41 15.76
CA ASN A 209 13.33 -26.76 16.44
C ASN A 209 13.57 -25.34 15.86
N PRO A 210 12.93 -24.29 16.38
CA PRO A 210 13.03 -22.92 15.86
C PRO A 210 14.40 -22.24 16.07
N GLU A 211 15.28 -22.84 16.87
CA GLU A 211 16.63 -22.33 17.19
C GLU A 211 17.67 -22.65 16.12
N HIS A 212 17.44 -23.64 15.27
CA HIS A 212 18.45 -24.14 14.32
C HIS A 212 18.54 -23.34 13.01
N GLY A 213 18.13 -22.08 13.03
CA GLY A 213 18.11 -21.21 11.85
C GLY A 213 17.15 -21.70 10.76
N PRO A 214 17.23 -21.11 9.55
CA PRO A 214 16.35 -21.46 8.44
C PRO A 214 16.53 -22.92 7.98
N ALA A 215 15.43 -23.66 7.82
CA ALA A 215 15.46 -25.06 7.38
C ALA A 215 15.78 -25.25 5.89
N VAL A 216 15.80 -24.17 5.10
CA VAL A 216 16.04 -24.19 3.66
C VAL A 216 17.27 -23.36 3.36
N ALA A 217 18.25 -23.98 2.72
CA ALA A 217 19.48 -23.31 2.30
C ALA A 217 19.19 -22.13 1.35
N PRO A 218 20.04 -21.07 1.39
CA PRO A 218 19.95 -19.99 0.43
C PRO A 218 20.21 -20.49 -0.99
N LEU A 219 19.65 -19.77 -1.96
CA LEU A 219 19.91 -20.02 -3.38
C LEU A 219 21.40 -19.83 -3.69
N SER A 220 21.90 -20.59 -4.66
CA SER A 220 23.18 -20.28 -5.29
C SER A 220 23.13 -18.93 -6.01
N SER A 221 24.30 -18.33 -6.23
CA SER A 221 24.41 -17.05 -6.95
C SER A 221 23.76 -17.10 -8.35
N GLN A 222 23.85 -18.24 -9.05
CA GLN A 222 23.26 -18.43 -10.37
C GLN A 222 21.73 -18.48 -10.31
N GLU A 223 21.16 -19.23 -9.36
CA GLU A 223 19.71 -19.30 -9.17
C GLU A 223 19.13 -17.95 -8.75
N LEU A 224 19.81 -17.24 -7.83
CA LEU A 224 19.40 -15.90 -7.42
C LEU A 224 19.43 -14.91 -8.59
N ALA A 225 20.49 -14.95 -9.41
CA ALA A 225 20.57 -14.10 -10.60
C ALA A 225 19.42 -14.39 -11.58
N LEU A 226 19.13 -15.67 -11.83
CA LEU A 226 18.02 -16.08 -12.70
C LEU A 226 16.66 -15.61 -12.15
N ARG A 227 16.40 -15.79 -10.85
CA ARG A 227 15.17 -15.32 -10.22
C ARG A 227 15.05 -13.80 -10.24
N ARG A 228 16.15 -13.05 -10.04
CA ARG A 228 16.18 -11.59 -10.17
C ARG A 228 15.83 -11.14 -11.58
N LEU A 229 16.40 -11.78 -12.60
CA LEU A 229 16.19 -11.45 -14.02
C LEU A 229 14.76 -11.75 -14.49
N THR A 230 14.19 -12.87 -14.06
CA THR A 230 12.86 -13.32 -14.48
C THR A 230 11.73 -12.74 -13.62
N SER A 231 12.06 -12.07 -12.52
CA SER A 231 11.07 -11.45 -11.63
C SER A 231 10.36 -10.28 -12.32
N PRO A 232 9.02 -10.14 -12.18
CA PRO A 232 8.29 -8.93 -12.57
C PRO A 232 8.80 -7.65 -11.87
N LEU A 233 9.61 -7.81 -10.82
CA LEU A 233 10.20 -6.73 -10.04
C LEU A 233 11.63 -6.38 -10.49
N ALA A 234 12.22 -7.05 -11.48
CA ALA A 234 13.63 -6.89 -11.86
C ALA A 234 14.09 -5.43 -12.03
N GLY A 235 13.31 -4.62 -12.76
CA GLY A 235 13.63 -3.21 -13.02
C GLY A 235 13.22 -2.22 -11.93
N ILE A 236 12.65 -2.68 -10.81
CA ILE A 236 12.04 -1.82 -9.79
C ILE A 236 12.55 -2.17 -8.39
N GLY A 237 12.70 -3.46 -8.10
CA GLY A 237 13.03 -4.03 -6.80
C GLY A 237 14.30 -3.43 -6.18
N PRO A 238 15.46 -3.46 -6.86
CA PRO A 238 16.71 -2.94 -6.28
C PRO A 238 16.57 -1.47 -5.84
N ASP A 239 16.03 -0.65 -6.72
CA ASP A 239 15.88 0.80 -6.58
C ASP A 239 14.77 1.17 -5.58
N ALA A 240 13.70 0.37 -5.48
CA ALA A 240 12.69 0.53 -4.43
C ALA A 240 13.24 0.15 -3.05
N CYS A 241 14.02 -0.92 -2.98
CA CYS A 241 14.65 -1.38 -1.74
C CYS A 241 15.65 -0.35 -1.20
N ALA A 242 16.58 0.11 -2.05
CA ALA A 242 17.60 1.10 -1.71
C ALA A 242 16.99 2.41 -1.21
N ARG A 243 16.12 3.05 -2.01
CA ARG A 243 15.51 4.34 -1.60
C ARG A 243 14.71 4.24 -0.30
N GLN A 244 14.02 3.12 -0.10
CA GLN A 244 13.24 2.96 1.12
C GLN A 244 14.16 2.79 2.32
N ALA A 245 15.23 2.00 2.19
CA ALA A 245 16.26 1.86 3.22
C ALA A 245 16.89 3.22 3.56
N ASP A 246 17.29 4.01 2.55
CA ASP A 246 17.83 5.36 2.74
C ASP A 246 16.86 6.30 3.46
N THR A 247 15.57 6.21 3.12
CA THR A 247 14.52 7.06 3.72
C THR A 247 14.25 6.68 5.18
N THR A 248 14.30 5.40 5.50
CA THR A 248 13.88 4.90 6.82
C THR A 248 15.05 4.67 7.78
N GLY A 249 16.26 4.51 7.24
CA GLY A 249 17.43 4.01 7.99
C GLY A 249 17.20 2.61 8.56
N ARG A 250 16.56 1.71 7.79
CA ARG A 250 16.15 0.37 8.24
C ARG A 250 16.42 -0.68 7.19
N LEU A 251 16.53 -1.93 7.64
CA LEU A 251 16.62 -3.08 6.76
C LEU A 251 15.31 -3.26 5.98
N MET A 252 15.43 -3.18 4.66
CA MET A 252 14.41 -3.47 3.68
C MET A 252 14.72 -4.79 3.00
N VAL A 253 13.68 -5.60 2.78
CA VAL A 253 13.75 -6.87 2.07
C VAL A 253 12.61 -6.95 1.06
N ILE A 254 12.92 -7.37 -0.17
CA ILE A 254 11.95 -7.72 -1.19
C ILE A 254 12.16 -9.19 -1.57
N THR A 255 11.09 -9.96 -1.55
CA THR A 255 11.09 -11.38 -1.93
C THR A 255 10.28 -11.64 -3.20
N ASP A 256 10.48 -12.81 -3.78
CA ASP A 256 9.56 -13.40 -4.75
C ASP A 256 8.33 -14.07 -4.05
N PRO A 257 7.38 -14.66 -4.80
CA PRO A 257 6.20 -15.31 -4.21
C PRO A 257 6.51 -16.51 -3.33
N ASP A 258 7.65 -17.17 -3.55
CA ASP A 258 8.11 -18.32 -2.76
C ASP A 258 8.85 -17.88 -1.49
N GLY A 259 8.95 -16.57 -1.24
CA GLY A 259 9.65 -16.01 -0.09
C GLY A 259 11.17 -15.98 -0.25
N ARG A 260 11.73 -16.16 -1.47
CA ARG A 260 13.17 -16.01 -1.69
C ARG A 260 13.57 -14.55 -1.69
N VAL A 261 14.58 -14.19 -0.89
CA VAL A 261 15.12 -12.83 -0.83
C VAL A 261 15.75 -12.47 -2.16
N LEU A 262 15.09 -11.60 -2.92
CA LEU A 262 15.61 -11.10 -4.18
C LEU A 262 16.49 -9.87 -3.95
N TRP A 263 16.06 -8.92 -3.13
CA TRP A 263 16.86 -7.71 -2.87
C TRP A 263 16.73 -7.30 -1.42
N ARG A 264 17.82 -6.78 -0.88
CA ARG A 264 17.86 -6.18 0.46
C ARG A 264 18.69 -4.91 0.44
N ALA A 265 18.36 -3.98 1.32
CA ALA A 265 19.08 -2.73 1.51
C ALA A 265 18.92 -2.27 2.96
N GLY A 266 19.95 -1.63 3.51
CA GLY A 266 19.98 -1.21 4.91
C GLY A 266 21.40 -0.92 5.35
N ASP A 267 21.57 -0.59 6.62
CA ASP A 267 22.89 -0.33 7.18
C ASP A 267 23.74 -1.60 7.18
N ARG A 268 25.07 -1.43 7.05
CA ARG A 268 26.00 -2.56 6.96
C ARG A 268 25.91 -3.52 8.14
N GLN A 269 25.55 -3.02 9.33
CA GLN A 269 25.39 -3.85 10.51
C GLN A 269 24.15 -4.74 10.40
N ASP A 270 23.01 -4.19 9.99
CA ASP A 270 21.77 -4.94 9.79
C ASP A 270 21.92 -5.98 8.68
N LEU A 271 22.62 -5.64 7.59
CA LEU A 271 22.90 -6.57 6.51
C LEU A 271 23.78 -7.74 6.98
N ARG A 272 24.85 -7.47 7.73
CA ARG A 272 25.72 -8.53 8.28
C ARG A 272 24.98 -9.41 9.28
N ARG A 273 24.14 -8.82 10.11
CA ARG A 273 23.30 -9.56 11.04
C ARG A 273 22.33 -10.47 10.27
N GLY A 274 21.67 -9.95 9.24
CA GLY A 274 20.83 -10.74 8.36
C GLY A 274 21.57 -11.91 7.74
N ASP A 275 22.81 -11.72 7.27
CA ASP A 275 23.63 -12.79 6.71
C ASP A 275 23.98 -13.87 7.75
N HIS A 276 24.37 -13.46 8.95
CA HIS A 276 24.66 -14.35 10.07
C HIS A 276 23.43 -15.20 10.45
N ASP A 277 22.25 -14.58 10.46
CA ASP A 277 21.00 -15.23 10.86
C ASP A 277 20.36 -16.05 9.72
N GLY A 278 21.01 -16.16 8.55
CA GLY A 278 20.52 -16.91 7.40
C GLY A 278 19.43 -16.20 6.60
N HIS A 279 19.28 -14.88 6.75
CA HIS A 279 18.32 -14.00 6.07
C HIS A 279 18.97 -13.15 4.97
N GLY A 280 20.12 -13.58 4.46
CA GLY A 280 20.86 -12.91 3.39
C GLY A 280 20.18 -12.99 2.01
N ASP A 281 20.88 -12.50 1.00
CA ASP A 281 20.44 -12.63 -0.40
C ASP A 281 20.22 -14.10 -0.79
N GLY A 282 19.09 -14.41 -1.44
CA GLY A 282 18.72 -15.78 -1.81
C GLY A 282 18.17 -16.66 -0.68
N ALA A 283 18.15 -16.17 0.57
CA ALA A 283 17.55 -16.88 1.70
C ALA A 283 16.06 -17.17 1.46
N CYS A 284 15.54 -18.24 2.07
CA CYS A 284 14.11 -18.57 2.04
C CYS A 284 13.43 -18.04 3.30
N LEU A 285 12.57 -17.04 3.16
CA LEU A 285 11.75 -16.49 4.24
C LEU A 285 10.31 -17.03 4.23
N ALA A 286 10.08 -18.13 3.52
CA ALA A 286 8.79 -18.79 3.54
C ALA A 286 8.50 -19.40 4.91
N GLU A 287 7.21 -19.57 5.21
CA GLU A 287 6.77 -20.08 6.52
C GLU A 287 7.33 -21.49 6.82
N HIS A 288 7.51 -22.33 5.80
CA HIS A 288 8.09 -23.65 5.98
C HIS A 288 9.61 -23.64 6.22
N ALA A 289 10.28 -22.50 6.02
CA ALA A 289 11.73 -22.36 6.17
C ALA A 289 12.11 -21.65 7.47
N VAL A 290 11.43 -20.55 7.81
CA VAL A 290 11.73 -19.71 8.98
C VAL A 290 10.59 -19.64 10.00
N GLY A 291 9.43 -20.22 9.67
CA GLY A 291 8.22 -20.09 10.47
C GLY A 291 7.57 -18.71 10.32
N THR A 292 6.92 -18.26 11.38
CA THR A 292 6.25 -16.96 11.45
C THR A 292 7.26 -15.83 11.42
N SER A 293 7.21 -15.01 10.38
CA SER A 293 8.00 -13.79 10.18
C SER A 293 7.16 -12.75 9.42
N GLY A 294 7.63 -11.50 9.35
CA GLY A 294 6.91 -10.45 8.61
C GLY A 294 6.68 -10.80 7.14
N VAL A 295 7.64 -11.47 6.47
CA VAL A 295 7.53 -11.89 5.07
C VAL A 295 6.59 -13.07 4.93
N SER A 296 6.84 -14.17 5.66
CA SER A 296 6.04 -15.40 5.54
C SER A 296 4.57 -15.14 5.84
N LEU A 297 4.30 -14.35 6.87
CA LEU A 297 2.94 -14.02 7.26
C LEU A 297 2.26 -13.09 6.25
N ALA A 298 2.96 -12.13 5.66
CA ALA A 298 2.41 -11.26 4.62
C ALA A 298 2.03 -12.05 3.35
N LEU A 299 2.88 -13.02 2.97
CA LEU A 299 2.62 -13.91 1.84
C LEU A 299 1.42 -14.83 2.11
N ALA A 300 1.34 -15.41 3.30
CA ALA A 300 0.25 -16.32 3.68
C ALA A 300 -1.09 -15.59 3.90
N ALA A 301 -1.08 -14.42 4.52
CA ALA A 301 -2.28 -13.67 4.85
C ALA A 301 -2.85 -12.86 3.66
N GLY A 302 -2.03 -12.56 2.65
CA GLY A 302 -2.46 -11.78 1.49
C GLY A 302 -2.80 -10.31 1.80
N HIS A 303 -2.42 -9.83 2.98
CA HIS A 303 -2.56 -8.44 3.39
C HIS A 303 -1.34 -7.98 4.21
N PRO A 304 -1.14 -6.66 4.40
CA PRO A 304 -0.08 -6.16 5.26
C PRO A 304 -0.22 -6.67 6.70
N VAL A 305 0.90 -7.02 7.32
CA VAL A 305 0.99 -7.55 8.67
C VAL A 305 2.20 -6.96 9.42
N VAL A 306 2.16 -7.05 10.74
CA VAL A 306 3.32 -6.80 11.60
C VAL A 306 3.53 -8.03 12.48
N VAL A 307 4.79 -8.39 12.71
CA VAL A 307 5.23 -9.43 13.63
C VAL A 307 6.23 -8.79 14.60
N CYS A 308 5.97 -8.93 15.90
CA CYS A 308 6.68 -8.23 16.97
C CYS A 308 7.37 -9.22 17.90
N GLY A 309 8.69 -9.16 17.96
CA GLY A 309 9.50 -9.92 18.89
C GLY A 309 9.14 -11.41 18.96
N PRO A 310 8.70 -11.94 20.11
CA PRO A 310 8.29 -13.32 20.30
C PRO A 310 7.16 -13.81 19.40
N GLU A 311 6.44 -12.92 18.70
CA GLU A 311 5.56 -13.35 17.60
C GLU A 311 6.33 -14.02 16.46
N HIS A 312 7.61 -13.69 16.29
CA HIS A 312 8.49 -14.43 15.38
C HIS A 312 8.65 -15.86 15.90
N TYR A 313 8.56 -16.81 14.97
CA TYR A 313 8.71 -18.22 15.33
C TYR A 313 10.13 -18.56 15.74
N SER A 314 11.14 -17.92 15.16
CA SER A 314 12.54 -18.11 15.56
C SER A 314 12.96 -17.10 16.65
N PRO A 315 13.51 -17.57 17.77
CA PRO A 315 14.02 -16.70 18.84
C PRO A 315 15.14 -15.75 18.45
N ALA A 316 15.90 -16.09 17.40
CA ALA A 316 16.91 -15.18 16.82
C ALA A 316 16.33 -13.85 16.30
N GLN A 317 15.00 -13.75 16.14
CA GLN A 317 14.29 -12.57 15.66
C GLN A 317 13.47 -11.87 16.77
N HIS A 318 13.56 -12.32 18.03
CA HIS A 318 12.70 -11.82 19.12
C HIS A 318 12.99 -10.38 19.55
N ASP A 319 14.11 -9.82 19.12
CA ASP A 319 14.49 -8.43 19.29
C ASP A 319 14.13 -7.56 18.09
N LEU A 320 13.44 -8.12 17.09
CA LEU A 320 12.98 -7.42 15.89
C LEU A 320 11.47 -7.18 15.90
N VAL A 321 11.07 -6.12 15.19
CA VAL A 321 9.72 -5.91 14.69
C VAL A 321 9.79 -5.85 13.17
N CYS A 322 8.97 -6.66 12.52
CA CYS A 322 8.92 -6.76 11.06
C CYS A 322 7.53 -6.38 10.58
N ALA A 323 7.43 -5.42 9.67
CA ALA A 323 6.20 -5.12 8.96
C ALA A 323 6.34 -5.58 7.51
N GLY A 324 5.44 -6.43 7.05
CA GLY A 324 5.44 -7.00 5.71
C GLY A 324 4.17 -6.67 4.93
N ALA A 325 4.28 -6.51 3.61
CA ALA A 325 3.14 -6.37 2.72
C ALA A 325 3.33 -7.17 1.43
N PRO A 326 2.29 -7.90 0.97
CA PRO A 326 2.36 -8.63 -0.28
C PRO A 326 2.27 -7.68 -1.47
N ILE A 327 3.02 -7.99 -2.51
CA ILE A 327 3.03 -7.28 -3.79
C ILE A 327 2.24 -8.14 -4.77
N HIS A 328 1.16 -7.58 -5.30
CA HIS A 328 0.34 -8.22 -6.32
C HIS A 328 0.52 -7.50 -7.66
N HIS A 329 0.57 -8.25 -8.74
CA HIS A 329 0.63 -7.70 -10.09
C HIS A 329 -0.64 -6.85 -10.37
N PRO A 330 -0.52 -5.68 -11.02
CA PRO A 330 -1.63 -4.75 -11.17
C PRO A 330 -2.72 -5.23 -12.14
N ALA A 331 -2.38 -6.01 -13.17
CA ALA A 331 -3.31 -6.40 -14.23
C ALA A 331 -4.23 -7.57 -13.86
N ASP A 332 -3.67 -8.64 -13.28
CA ASP A 332 -4.31 -9.92 -13.01
C ASP A 332 -4.45 -10.22 -11.51
N GLY A 333 -3.81 -9.42 -10.65
CA GLY A 333 -3.88 -9.57 -9.20
C GLY A 333 -3.05 -10.73 -8.62
N ARG A 334 -2.25 -11.44 -9.43
CA ARG A 334 -1.42 -12.55 -8.92
C ARG A 334 -0.35 -12.06 -7.95
N LEU A 335 0.03 -12.88 -6.98
CA LEU A 335 1.14 -12.58 -6.07
C LEU A 335 2.47 -12.58 -6.85
N VAL A 336 3.27 -11.53 -6.69
CA VAL A 336 4.61 -11.41 -7.30
C VAL A 336 5.72 -11.39 -6.26
N GLY A 337 5.38 -11.29 -4.98
CA GLY A 337 6.32 -11.32 -3.88
C GLY A 337 5.84 -10.54 -2.66
N ALA A 338 6.75 -10.18 -1.78
CA ALA A 338 6.47 -9.33 -0.63
C ALA A 338 7.59 -8.29 -0.45
N VAL A 339 7.26 -7.19 0.23
CA VAL A 339 8.24 -6.25 0.77
C VAL A 339 8.09 -6.20 2.29
N CYS A 340 9.22 -6.18 2.99
CA CYS A 340 9.28 -6.16 4.44
C CYS A 340 10.27 -5.09 4.90
N ILE A 341 9.94 -4.43 6.00
CA ILE A 341 10.83 -3.56 6.75
C ILE A 341 11.05 -4.17 8.13
N SER A 342 12.30 -4.23 8.56
CA SER A 342 12.70 -4.74 9.88
C SER A 342 13.35 -3.63 10.70
N ALA A 343 13.06 -3.63 11.98
CA ALA A 343 13.58 -2.68 12.95
C ALA A 343 13.84 -3.40 14.29
N PRO A 344 14.72 -2.89 15.16
CA PRO A 344 14.71 -3.29 16.56
C PRO A 344 13.33 -3.07 17.16
N TRP A 345 12.82 -4.05 17.91
CA TRP A 345 11.48 -3.98 18.49
C TRP A 345 11.24 -2.75 19.37
N PRO A 346 12.19 -2.24 20.18
CA PRO A 346 11.98 -0.98 20.90
C PRO A 346 11.63 0.22 20.00
N ALA A 347 11.93 0.15 18.70
CA ALA A 347 11.57 1.15 17.71
C ALA A 347 10.27 0.84 16.96
N ALA A 348 9.45 -0.09 17.43
CA ALA A 348 8.16 -0.41 16.84
C ALA A 348 7.24 0.80 16.86
N HIS A 349 6.68 1.12 15.71
CA HIS A 349 5.80 2.28 15.54
C HIS A 349 4.60 1.94 14.66
N PRO A 350 3.37 2.37 15.01
CA PRO A 350 2.15 2.10 14.23
C PRO A 350 2.26 2.43 12.73
N ASP A 351 3.06 3.44 12.38
CA ASP A 351 3.23 3.86 10.99
C ASP A 351 4.05 2.88 10.13
N MET A 352 4.78 1.92 10.73
CA MET A 352 5.53 0.91 9.96
C MET A 352 4.61 0.11 9.04
N LEU A 353 3.42 -0.26 9.51
CA LEU A 353 2.45 -1.00 8.71
C LEU A 353 1.88 -0.17 7.56
N LYS A 354 1.62 1.13 7.80
CA LYS A 354 1.17 2.05 6.74
C LYS A 354 2.25 2.27 5.69
N LEU A 355 3.48 2.47 6.15
CA LEU A 355 4.66 2.71 5.33
C LEU A 355 4.91 1.52 4.40
N ILE A 356 4.91 0.29 4.92
CA ILE A 356 5.21 -0.89 4.11
C ILE A 356 4.13 -1.17 3.07
N ASP A 357 2.85 -0.96 3.43
CA ASP A 357 1.74 -1.07 2.49
C ASP A 357 1.86 0.01 1.41
N GLU A 358 2.23 1.25 1.76
CA GLU A 358 2.48 2.29 0.75
C GLU A 358 3.62 1.94 -0.20
N THR A 359 4.72 1.42 0.33
CA THR A 359 5.86 0.93 -0.44
C THR A 359 5.45 -0.18 -1.41
N ALA A 360 4.69 -1.19 -0.95
CA ALA A 360 4.17 -2.26 -1.80
C ALA A 360 3.33 -1.72 -2.96
N ARG A 361 2.47 -0.72 -2.71
CA ARG A 361 1.65 -0.10 -3.78
C ARG A 361 2.48 0.75 -4.73
N ARG A 362 3.52 1.44 -4.24
CA ARG A 362 4.46 2.21 -5.08
C ARG A 362 5.20 1.28 -6.03
N ILE A 363 5.66 0.13 -5.53
CA ILE A 363 6.25 -0.93 -6.35
C ILE A 363 5.21 -1.44 -7.37
N ARG A 364 4.02 -1.83 -6.92
CA ARG A 364 2.94 -2.34 -7.79
C ARG A 364 2.59 -1.42 -8.96
N ARG A 365 2.57 -0.10 -8.75
CA ARG A 365 2.24 0.88 -9.80
C ARG A 365 3.30 0.96 -10.92
N ARG A 366 4.52 0.49 -10.66
CA ARG A 366 5.63 0.53 -11.61
C ARG A 366 5.79 -0.79 -12.38
N ILE A 367 5.12 -1.87 -11.96
CA ILE A 367 5.19 -3.16 -12.64
C ILE A 367 4.59 -3.01 -14.04
N PRO A 368 5.34 -3.34 -15.12
CA PRO A 368 4.83 -3.27 -16.48
C PRO A 368 3.64 -4.20 -16.69
N ASN A 369 2.65 -3.77 -17.47
CA ASN A 369 1.60 -4.68 -17.92
C ASN A 369 2.17 -5.61 -19.02
N PRO A 370 1.80 -6.90 -19.03
CA PRO A 370 2.31 -7.86 -20.00
C PRO A 370 1.89 -7.58 -21.46
N THR A 371 0.93 -6.68 -21.72
CA THR A 371 0.34 -6.45 -23.06
C THR A 371 0.87 -5.24 -23.82
N SER A 372 2.19 -5.03 -23.86
CA SER A 372 2.80 -4.02 -24.75
C SER A 372 3.89 -4.56 -25.67
N ALA A 373 4.06 -5.89 -25.76
CA ALA A 373 5.12 -6.50 -26.57
C ALA A 373 4.68 -6.99 -27.97
N ASP A 374 3.39 -7.02 -28.32
CA ASP A 374 2.90 -7.53 -29.61
C ASP A 374 2.60 -6.46 -30.68
N GLY A 375 3.02 -5.21 -30.48
CA GLY A 375 2.70 -4.10 -31.40
C GLY A 375 3.71 -3.84 -32.53
N ALA A 376 4.76 -4.64 -32.69
CA ALA A 376 5.87 -4.29 -33.58
C ALA A 376 6.44 -5.47 -34.39
N LEU A 377 5.58 -6.32 -34.99
CA LEU A 377 6.00 -7.29 -36.02
C LEU A 377 4.94 -7.51 -37.12
N GLU A 378 4.15 -6.49 -37.48
CA GLU A 378 3.37 -6.52 -38.73
C GLU A 378 3.64 -5.26 -39.55
N GLY A 379 4.66 -5.34 -40.40
CA GLY A 379 5.05 -4.24 -41.28
C GLY A 379 6.16 -4.63 -42.26
N GLY A 380 6.11 -5.85 -42.82
CA GLY A 380 7.08 -6.26 -43.82
C GLY A 380 6.73 -7.60 -44.45
N GLY A 381 6.32 -7.59 -45.73
CA GLY A 381 6.33 -8.78 -46.57
C GLY A 381 5.12 -8.92 -47.47
N GLY A 382 5.21 -8.39 -48.70
CA GLY A 382 4.19 -8.59 -49.72
C GLY A 382 4.62 -8.16 -51.12
N VAL A 383 5.86 -8.43 -51.54
CA VAL A 383 6.23 -8.38 -52.96
C VAL A 383 6.35 -9.80 -53.47
N ASN A 384 5.31 -10.21 -54.20
CA ASN A 384 5.24 -11.46 -54.93
C ASN A 384 6.02 -11.28 -56.26
N ARG A 385 7.15 -11.96 -56.44
CA ARG A 385 7.73 -12.19 -57.77
C ARG A 385 7.78 -13.68 -58.04
N ARG A 386 6.92 -14.10 -58.98
CA ARG A 386 7.00 -15.35 -59.72
C ARG A 386 8.40 -15.49 -60.33
N VAL A 387 8.99 -16.65 -60.12
CA VAL A 387 10.05 -17.19 -60.97
C VAL A 387 9.33 -17.87 -62.14
N GLU A 388 9.46 -17.30 -63.34
CA GLU A 388 9.22 -18.02 -64.59
C GLU A 388 10.52 -18.69 -65.00
N ILE A 389 10.41 -19.97 -65.32
CA ILE A 389 11.46 -20.80 -65.90
C ILE A 389 11.26 -20.71 -67.42
N ASP A 390 12.24 -20.15 -68.12
CA ASP A 390 12.75 -20.63 -69.42
C ASP A 390 14.14 -20.03 -69.68
#